data_AF-A0A842V5H2-F1
#
_entry.id   AF-A0A842V5H2-F1
#
_cell.length_a   1.000
_cell.length_b   1.000
_cell.length_c   1.000
_cell.angle_alpha   90.00
_cell.angle_beta   90.00
_cell.angle_gamma   90.00
#
_symmetry.space_group_name_H-M   'P 1'
#
loop_
_entity.id
_entity.type
_entity.pdbx_description
1 polymer ?
#
loop_
_entity_poly.entity_id
_entity_poly.type
_entity_poly.pdbx_seq_one_letter_code
_entity_poly.pdbx_strand_id
1 'polypeptide(L)'
;MAEEKKDGPPSTLDEIMTELRSKSVESLDKAYSHYDKHMDEDRQKHFLTEVFDPAVSSFYESLKAGLAKHVGDDTTKLKGNEEGVKKALVDGIKAYLEKVSPEMLDKLLSEVKEPEEQYKVLVGYMNNTSPLLYDKNGKPQDLSAWVDNIIKDDKKQVNDVKTHFMMQKTQTAIAHRQIMNQNYENHLFGTYKDEEIVSHLKPMIQQKYNIKDPASFMMMGKGKAHKLYRHIVHDESVDELSDYGLEQKGKEE
;
A
#
# COMPACT_ATOMS: atom_id res chain seq x y z
N MET A 1 -33.22 -0.72 -3.74
CA MET A 1 -32.82 -1.25 -2.42
C MET A 1 -31.80 -0.28 -1.88
N ALA A 2 -32.09 0.38 -0.76
CA ALA A 2 -31.14 1.29 -0.12
C ALA A 2 -30.16 0.44 0.68
N GLU A 3 -28.88 0.45 0.30
CA GLU A 3 -27.82 -0.10 1.13
C GLU A 3 -27.81 0.65 2.46
N GLU A 4 -27.94 -0.09 3.56
CA GLU A 4 -27.70 0.46 4.90
C GLU A 4 -26.28 1.06 4.91
N LYS A 5 -26.20 2.38 5.08
CA LYS A 5 -24.92 3.03 5.36
C LYS A 5 -24.41 2.44 6.67
N LYS A 6 -23.41 1.57 6.60
CA LYS A 6 -22.55 1.27 7.76
C LYS A 6 -21.95 2.60 8.21
N ASP A 7 -22.41 3.13 9.34
CA ASP A 7 -21.91 4.37 9.97
C ASP A 7 -20.53 4.17 10.65
N GLY A 8 -19.68 3.31 10.09
CA GLY A 8 -18.34 3.01 10.61
C GLY A 8 -17.25 3.30 9.58
N PRO A 9 -16.00 3.53 10.02
CA PRO A 9 -14.87 3.59 9.11
C PRO A 9 -14.75 2.25 8.34
N PRO A 10 -14.35 2.28 7.07
CA PRO A 10 -14.30 1.06 6.26
C PRO A 10 -13.30 0.06 6.85
N SER A 11 -13.70 -1.20 6.79
CA SER A 11 -13.04 -2.36 7.40
C SER A 11 -12.28 -3.22 6.39
N THR A 12 -12.51 -3.00 5.10
CA THR A 12 -11.81 -3.69 4.00
C THR A 12 -11.38 -2.70 2.91
N LEU A 13 -10.42 -3.09 2.08
CA LEU A 13 -10.02 -2.37 0.88
C LEU A 13 -11.18 -2.26 -0.13
N ASP A 14 -12.05 -3.26 -0.22
CA ASP A 14 -13.22 -3.20 -1.11
C ASP A 14 -14.18 -2.07 -0.70
N GLU A 15 -14.43 -1.90 0.61
CA GLU A 15 -15.23 -0.80 1.16
C GLU A 15 -14.54 0.56 0.89
N ILE A 16 -13.22 0.65 1.07
CA ILE A 16 -12.43 1.85 0.77
C ILE A 16 -12.51 2.21 -0.72
N MET A 17 -12.36 1.22 -1.61
CA MET A 17 -12.40 1.42 -3.06
C MET A 17 -13.80 1.80 -3.55
N THR A 18 -14.84 1.29 -2.90
CA THR A 18 -16.24 1.67 -3.17
C THR A 18 -16.49 3.11 -2.73
N GLU A 19 -16.06 3.49 -1.52
CA GLU A 19 -16.13 4.87 -1.04
C GLU A 19 -15.40 5.82 -2.00
N LEU A 20 -14.19 5.45 -2.44
CA LEU A 20 -13.41 6.19 -3.43
C LEU A 20 -14.19 6.39 -4.73
N ARG A 21 -14.64 5.30 -5.37
CA ARG A 21 -15.36 5.36 -6.65
C ARG A 21 -16.66 6.17 -6.57
N SER A 22 -17.29 6.22 -5.40
CA SER A 22 -18.51 7.01 -5.18
C SER A 22 -18.27 8.52 -5.15
N LYS A 23 -17.02 8.96 -4.97
CA LYS A 23 -16.65 10.38 -4.91
C LYS A 23 -16.31 10.88 -6.32
N SER A 24 -17.21 11.64 -6.93
CA SER A 24 -16.85 12.45 -8.08
C SER A 24 -16.03 13.66 -7.62
N VAL A 25 -14.85 13.83 -8.20
CA VAL A 25 -14.00 14.99 -7.93
C VAL A 25 -14.16 15.97 -9.07
N GLU A 26 -15.00 16.98 -8.85
CA GLU A 26 -15.31 18.00 -9.87
C GLU A 26 -14.34 19.21 -9.81
N SER A 27 -13.55 19.34 -8.74
CA SER A 27 -12.65 20.49 -8.51
C SER A 27 -11.51 20.13 -7.57
N LEU A 28 -10.39 20.85 -7.68
CA LEU A 28 -9.22 20.70 -6.79
C LEU A 28 -9.55 20.97 -5.31
N ASP A 29 -10.44 21.93 -5.00
CA ASP A 29 -10.87 22.18 -3.61
C ASP A 29 -11.55 20.95 -3.00
N LYS A 30 -12.48 20.32 -3.74
CA LYS A 30 -13.12 19.07 -3.30
C LYS A 30 -12.10 17.94 -3.18
N ALA A 31 -11.13 17.86 -4.11
CA ALA A 31 -10.06 16.88 -4.07
C ALA A 31 -9.24 16.99 -2.79
N TYR A 32 -8.75 18.19 -2.45
CA TYR A 32 -8.00 18.44 -1.22
C TYR A 32 -8.83 18.20 0.04
N SER A 33 -10.11 18.58 0.06
CA SER A 33 -10.99 18.27 1.18
C SER A 33 -11.16 16.76 1.41
N HIS A 34 -11.22 15.96 0.32
CA HIS A 34 -11.23 14.50 0.43
C HIS A 34 -9.89 13.92 0.84
N TYR A 35 -8.79 14.49 0.32
CA TYR A 35 -7.43 14.10 0.67
C TYR A 35 -7.15 14.30 2.17
N ASP A 36 -7.51 15.45 2.73
CA ASP A 36 -7.34 15.73 4.16
C ASP A 36 -8.12 14.74 5.03
N LYS A 37 -9.39 14.48 4.69
CA LYS A 37 -10.22 13.49 5.40
C LYS A 37 -9.69 12.08 5.29
N HIS A 38 -8.93 11.76 4.23
CA HIS A 38 -8.29 10.46 4.07
C HIS A 38 -7.01 10.38 4.89
N MET A 39 -6.20 11.43 4.84
CA MET A 39 -4.88 11.54 5.46
C MET A 39 -4.92 11.98 6.94
N ASP A 40 -6.11 12.08 7.52
CA ASP A 40 -6.34 12.26 8.95
C ASP A 40 -5.66 11.14 9.77
N GLU A 41 -5.02 11.50 10.88
CA GLU A 41 -4.19 10.57 11.66
C GLU A 41 -4.98 9.39 12.22
N ASP A 42 -6.18 9.63 12.75
CA ASP A 42 -7.01 8.57 13.33
C ASP A 42 -7.47 7.60 12.25
N ARG A 43 -7.80 8.12 11.07
CA ARG A 43 -8.16 7.30 9.91
C ARG A 43 -6.97 6.49 9.38
N GLN A 44 -5.80 7.10 9.27
CA GLN A 44 -4.57 6.42 8.84
C GLN A 44 -4.13 5.33 9.83
N LYS A 45 -4.34 5.57 11.13
CA LYS A 45 -4.13 4.58 12.17
C LYS A 45 -5.12 3.43 12.05
N HIS A 46 -6.41 3.72 11.87
CA HIS A 46 -7.45 2.71 11.63
C HIS A 46 -7.10 1.79 10.46
N PHE A 47 -6.68 2.35 9.32
CA PHE A 47 -6.24 1.52 8.18
C PHE A 47 -5.07 0.61 8.51
N LEU A 48 -4.09 1.10 9.26
CA LEU A 48 -2.95 0.27 9.65
C LEU A 48 -3.38 -0.84 10.62
N THR A 49 -4.05 -0.49 11.72
CA THR A 49 -4.26 -1.39 12.85
C THR A 49 -5.48 -2.31 12.69
N GLU A 50 -6.51 -1.86 12.00
CA GLU A 50 -7.78 -2.60 11.86
C GLU A 50 -7.92 -3.29 10.50
N VAL A 51 -7.18 -2.85 9.47
CA VAL A 51 -7.29 -3.41 8.11
C VAL A 51 -6.03 -4.19 7.73
N PHE A 52 -4.87 -3.53 7.65
CA PHE A 52 -3.66 -4.17 7.12
C PHE A 52 -2.95 -5.09 8.13
N ASP A 53 -2.73 -4.65 9.38
CA ASP A 53 -2.07 -5.47 10.39
C ASP A 53 -2.78 -6.82 10.63
N PRO A 54 -4.13 -6.87 10.76
CA PRO A 54 -4.85 -8.13 10.91
C PRO A 54 -4.76 -9.01 9.65
N ALA A 55 -4.80 -8.41 8.45
CA ALA A 55 -4.67 -9.15 7.20
C ALA A 55 -3.27 -9.79 7.06
N VAL A 56 -2.20 -9.04 7.33
CA VAL A 56 -0.82 -9.58 7.29
C VAL A 56 -0.59 -10.59 8.42
N SER A 57 -1.26 -10.43 9.57
CA SER A 57 -1.29 -11.47 10.61
C SER A 57 -1.93 -12.77 10.12
N SER A 58 -3.09 -12.65 9.46
CA SER A 58 -3.83 -13.78 8.89
C SER A 58 -3.00 -14.52 7.84
N PHE A 59 -2.34 -13.77 6.95
CA PHE A 59 -1.35 -14.29 6.01
C PHE A 59 -0.30 -15.15 6.71
N TYR A 60 0.36 -14.59 7.72
CA TYR A 60 1.49 -15.22 8.39
C TYR A 60 1.09 -16.51 9.11
N GLU A 61 -0.01 -16.48 9.87
CA GLU A 61 -0.47 -17.66 10.61
C GLU A 61 -0.94 -18.77 9.65
N SER A 62 -1.64 -18.41 8.57
CA SER A 62 -2.06 -19.36 7.55
C SER A 62 -0.86 -19.96 6.79
N LEU A 63 0.13 -19.14 6.41
CA LEU A 63 1.37 -19.63 5.80
C LEU A 63 2.11 -20.60 6.73
N LYS A 64 2.25 -20.24 8.01
CA LYS A 64 2.92 -21.07 9.02
C LYS A 64 2.22 -22.43 9.19
N ALA A 65 0.89 -22.42 9.27
CA ALA A 65 0.09 -23.64 9.36
C ALA A 65 0.17 -24.48 8.06
N GLY A 66 0.13 -23.82 6.90
CA GLY A 66 0.28 -24.44 5.59
C GLY A 66 1.63 -25.11 5.42
N LEU A 67 2.73 -24.47 5.82
CA LEU A 67 4.08 -25.05 5.77
C LEU A 67 4.18 -26.29 6.67
N ALA A 68 3.63 -26.23 7.87
CA ALA A 68 3.59 -27.38 8.78
C ALA A 68 2.79 -28.56 8.21
N LYS A 69 1.70 -28.27 7.49
CA LYS A 69 0.81 -29.26 6.90
C LYS A 69 1.35 -29.87 5.61
N HIS A 70 1.91 -29.06 4.72
CA HIS A 70 2.23 -29.44 3.34
C HIS A 70 3.72 -29.71 3.11
N VAL A 71 4.59 -29.31 4.04
CA VAL A 71 6.05 -29.48 3.92
C VAL A 71 6.59 -30.30 5.10
N GLY A 72 6.43 -29.78 6.33
CA GLY A 72 6.93 -30.45 7.53
C GLY A 72 7.31 -29.50 8.67
N ASP A 73 8.12 -30.00 9.59
CA ASP A 73 8.60 -29.24 10.74
C ASP A 73 9.62 -28.15 10.36
N ASP A 74 10.02 -27.35 11.36
CA ASP A 74 10.94 -26.22 11.19
C ASP A 74 12.32 -26.60 10.60
N THR A 75 12.76 -27.84 10.78
CA THR A 75 14.06 -28.34 10.31
C THR A 75 13.99 -28.98 8.92
N THR A 76 12.78 -29.19 8.42
CA THR A 76 12.53 -29.81 7.11
C THR A 76 13.09 -28.94 6.00
N LYS A 77 13.85 -29.56 5.09
CA LYS A 77 14.48 -28.88 3.95
C LYS A 77 13.45 -28.51 2.89
N LEU A 78 13.62 -27.32 2.30
CA LEU A 78 12.70 -26.83 1.26
C LEU A 78 12.94 -27.48 -0.10
N LYS A 79 14.19 -27.87 -0.38
CA LYS A 79 14.57 -28.52 -1.64
C LYS A 79 13.78 -29.81 -1.84
N GLY A 80 13.08 -29.91 -2.97
CA GLY A 80 12.21 -31.03 -3.33
C GLY A 80 10.78 -30.93 -2.79
N ASN A 81 10.46 -29.90 -1.98
CA ASN A 81 9.12 -29.67 -1.42
C ASN A 81 8.40 -28.47 -2.08
N GLU A 82 8.67 -28.23 -3.36
CA GLU A 82 8.20 -27.04 -4.07
C GLU A 82 6.68 -26.89 -4.06
N GLU A 83 5.96 -27.97 -4.39
CA GLU A 83 4.49 -27.97 -4.38
C GLU A 83 3.91 -27.65 -3.00
N GLY A 84 4.55 -28.15 -1.93
CA GLY A 84 4.12 -27.91 -0.57
C GLY A 84 4.28 -26.44 -0.15
N VAL A 85 5.41 -25.82 -0.52
CA VAL A 85 5.65 -24.38 -0.29
C VAL A 85 4.66 -23.53 -1.09
N LYS A 86 4.42 -23.87 -2.37
CA LYS A 86 3.45 -23.17 -3.22
C LYS A 86 2.03 -23.24 -2.64
N LYS A 87 1.60 -24.41 -2.17
CA LYS A 87 0.30 -24.59 -1.48
C LYS A 87 0.20 -23.74 -0.21
N ALA A 88 1.24 -23.76 0.63
CA ALA A 88 1.25 -22.95 1.85
C ALA A 88 1.17 -21.44 1.57
N LEU A 89 1.82 -20.96 0.51
CA LEU A 89 1.70 -19.56 0.07
C LEU A 89 0.31 -19.22 -0.45
N VAL A 90 -0.31 -20.10 -1.23
CA VAL A 90 -1.70 -19.92 -1.66
C VAL A 90 -2.62 -19.81 -0.45
N ASP A 91 -2.49 -20.70 0.53
CA ASP A 91 -3.26 -20.67 1.77
C ASP A 91 -3.05 -19.35 2.54
N GLY A 92 -1.81 -18.85 2.59
CA GLY A 92 -1.46 -17.55 3.15
C GLY A 92 -2.13 -16.38 2.42
N ILE A 93 -1.98 -16.30 1.09
CA ILE A 93 -2.52 -15.19 0.28
C ILE A 93 -4.05 -15.17 0.32
N LYS A 94 -4.71 -16.33 0.31
CA LYS A 94 -6.17 -16.41 0.49
C LYS A 94 -6.57 -15.81 1.84
N ALA A 95 -5.94 -16.22 2.93
CA ALA A 95 -6.23 -15.71 4.27
C ALA A 95 -5.96 -14.20 4.43
N TYR A 96 -5.01 -13.64 3.65
CA TYR A 96 -4.80 -12.20 3.54
C TYR A 96 -5.97 -11.51 2.82
N LEU A 97 -6.32 -11.99 1.63
CA LEU A 97 -7.35 -11.38 0.78
C LEU A 97 -8.75 -11.52 1.39
N GLU A 98 -9.06 -12.62 2.07
CA GLU A 98 -10.31 -12.78 2.83
C GLU A 98 -10.52 -11.67 3.86
N LYS A 99 -9.43 -11.12 4.41
CA LYS A 99 -9.48 -10.02 5.37
C LYS A 99 -9.53 -8.66 4.69
N VAL A 100 -8.67 -8.45 3.70
CA VAL A 100 -8.47 -7.11 3.14
C VAL A 100 -9.34 -6.84 1.92
N SER A 101 -9.63 -7.82 1.08
CA SER A 101 -10.31 -7.62 -0.21
C SER A 101 -11.01 -8.93 -0.65
N PRO A 102 -12.06 -9.38 0.08
CA PRO A 102 -12.76 -10.62 -0.20
C PRO A 102 -13.39 -10.64 -1.61
N GLU A 103 -13.90 -9.52 -2.12
CA GLU A 103 -14.48 -9.47 -3.47
C GLU A 103 -13.41 -9.71 -4.55
N MET A 104 -12.20 -9.19 -4.33
CA MET A 104 -11.08 -9.45 -5.23
C MET A 104 -10.65 -10.91 -5.19
N LEU A 105 -10.64 -11.54 -4.01
CA LEU A 105 -10.34 -12.96 -3.91
C LEU A 105 -11.32 -13.79 -4.73
N ASP A 106 -12.62 -13.54 -4.56
CA ASP A 106 -13.68 -14.22 -5.30
C ASP A 106 -13.50 -14.02 -6.81
N LYS A 107 -13.20 -12.79 -7.23
CA LYS A 107 -12.96 -12.47 -8.65
C LYS A 107 -11.73 -13.16 -9.22
N LEU A 108 -10.63 -13.24 -8.46
CA LEU A 108 -9.39 -13.89 -8.91
C LEU A 108 -9.57 -15.40 -9.06
N LEU A 109 -10.46 -16.00 -8.28
CA LEU A 109 -10.62 -17.46 -8.20
C LEU A 109 -11.91 -17.99 -8.83
N SER A 110 -12.83 -17.11 -9.29
CA SER A 110 -14.13 -17.51 -9.83
C SER A 110 -14.04 -18.50 -10.99
N GLU A 111 -12.98 -18.41 -11.79
CA GLU A 111 -12.74 -19.26 -12.96
C GLU A 111 -11.52 -20.18 -12.80
N VAL A 112 -10.80 -20.10 -11.68
CA VAL A 112 -9.50 -20.76 -11.48
C VAL A 112 -9.62 -21.92 -10.50
N LYS A 113 -9.72 -23.14 -11.02
CA LYS A 113 -9.90 -24.36 -10.20
C LYS A 113 -8.61 -25.10 -9.94
N GLU A 114 -7.65 -25.04 -10.87
CA GLU A 114 -6.42 -25.82 -10.78
C GLU A 114 -5.41 -25.19 -9.80
N PRO A 115 -4.82 -25.97 -8.85
CA PRO A 115 -3.95 -25.44 -7.82
C PRO A 115 -2.73 -24.65 -8.33
N GLU A 116 -2.13 -25.08 -9.44
CA GLU A 116 -0.97 -24.39 -10.03
C GLU A 116 -1.37 -23.03 -10.64
N GLU A 117 -2.56 -22.96 -11.24
CA GLU A 117 -3.09 -21.73 -11.80
C GLU A 117 -3.49 -20.75 -10.69
N GLN A 118 -4.10 -21.26 -9.60
CA GLN A 118 -4.37 -20.45 -8.40
C GLN A 118 -3.09 -19.83 -7.85
N TYR A 119 -1.99 -20.60 -7.78
CA TYR A 119 -0.70 -20.06 -7.38
C TYR A 119 -0.24 -18.92 -8.29
N LYS A 120 -0.25 -19.13 -9.61
CA LYS A 120 0.18 -18.12 -10.59
C LYS A 120 -0.64 -16.83 -10.49
N VAL A 121 -1.97 -16.95 -10.41
CA VAL A 121 -2.89 -15.80 -10.33
C VAL A 121 -2.70 -15.04 -9.03
N LEU A 122 -2.71 -15.73 -7.89
CA LEU A 122 -2.61 -15.09 -6.58
C LEU A 122 -1.24 -14.45 -6.37
N VAL A 123 -0.15 -15.16 -6.66
CA VAL A 123 1.21 -14.62 -6.53
C VAL A 123 1.42 -13.46 -7.52
N GLY A 124 0.94 -13.61 -8.76
CA GLY A 124 1.02 -12.54 -9.76
C GLY A 124 0.27 -11.28 -9.32
N TYR A 125 -0.91 -11.42 -8.72
CA TYR A 125 -1.65 -10.30 -8.15
C TYR A 125 -0.86 -9.62 -7.02
N MET A 126 -0.33 -10.40 -6.07
CA MET A 126 0.43 -9.83 -4.94
C MET A 126 1.70 -9.12 -5.43
N ASN A 127 2.45 -9.68 -6.38
CA ASN A 127 3.67 -9.05 -6.91
C ASN A 127 3.40 -7.69 -7.59
N ASN A 128 2.26 -7.55 -8.27
CA ASN A 128 1.96 -6.35 -9.05
C ASN A 128 1.18 -5.29 -8.27
N THR A 129 0.35 -5.69 -7.31
CA THR A 129 -0.65 -4.79 -6.71
C THR A 129 -0.44 -4.59 -5.21
N SER A 130 0.02 -5.61 -4.49
CA SER A 130 0.15 -5.54 -3.02
C SER A 130 1.30 -6.43 -2.54
N PRO A 131 2.57 -6.07 -2.79
CA PRO A 131 3.70 -6.94 -2.50
C PRO A 131 3.73 -7.39 -1.04
N LEU A 132 3.87 -8.70 -0.80
CA LEU A 132 3.94 -9.25 0.57
C LEU A 132 5.37 -9.33 1.11
N LEU A 133 6.35 -9.04 0.25
CA LEU A 133 7.76 -9.24 0.51
C LEU A 133 8.58 -8.03 0.05
N TYR A 134 9.52 -7.63 0.88
CA TYR A 134 10.36 -6.47 0.69
C TYR A 134 11.84 -6.83 0.92
N ASP A 135 12.74 -6.12 0.24
CA ASP A 135 14.18 -6.27 0.45
C ASP A 135 14.65 -5.48 1.69
N LYS A 136 15.92 -5.63 2.04
CA LYS A 136 16.56 -4.91 3.14
C LYS A 136 16.52 -3.38 3.00
N ASN A 137 16.26 -2.87 1.80
CA ASN A 137 16.13 -1.44 1.49
C ASN A 137 14.66 -1.01 1.40
N GLY A 138 13.71 -1.91 1.71
CA GLY A 138 12.27 -1.68 1.61
C GLY A 138 11.71 -1.65 0.20
N LYS A 139 12.42 -2.19 -0.79
CA LYS A 139 11.90 -2.34 -2.15
C LYS A 139 11.08 -3.63 -2.27
N PRO A 140 9.92 -3.60 -2.96
CA PRO A 140 9.18 -4.81 -3.26
C PRO A 140 10.05 -5.90 -3.88
N GLN A 141 9.86 -7.13 -3.45
CA GLN A 141 10.48 -8.30 -4.06
C GLN A 141 9.41 -9.18 -4.70
N ASP A 142 9.78 -9.79 -5.83
CA ASP A 142 8.94 -10.77 -6.50
C ASP A 142 8.88 -12.06 -5.67
N LEU A 143 7.68 -12.39 -5.20
CA LEU A 143 7.43 -13.55 -4.36
C LEU A 143 7.73 -14.87 -5.08
N SER A 144 7.48 -14.96 -6.39
CA SER A 144 7.73 -16.17 -7.17
C SER A 144 9.23 -16.41 -7.33
N ALA A 145 10.00 -15.36 -7.65
CA ALA A 145 11.45 -15.43 -7.73
C ALA A 145 12.08 -15.75 -6.37
N TRP A 146 11.52 -15.18 -5.30
CA TRP A 146 11.97 -15.49 -3.94
C TRP A 146 11.76 -16.97 -3.61
N VAL A 147 10.57 -17.51 -3.86
CA VAL A 147 10.22 -18.93 -3.68
C VAL A 147 11.17 -19.84 -4.45
N ASP A 148 11.39 -19.56 -5.73
CA ASP A 148 12.28 -20.34 -6.58
C ASP A 148 13.72 -20.35 -6.03
N ASN A 149 14.19 -19.22 -5.51
CA ASN A 149 15.52 -19.11 -4.93
C ASN A 149 15.66 -19.92 -3.63
N ILE A 150 14.69 -19.80 -2.70
CA ILE A 150 14.78 -20.50 -1.41
C ILE A 150 14.61 -22.01 -1.54
N ILE A 151 13.87 -22.50 -2.54
CA ILE A 151 13.65 -23.94 -2.75
C ILE A 151 14.86 -24.59 -3.40
N LYS A 152 15.61 -23.87 -4.25
CA LYS A 152 16.81 -24.40 -4.91
C LYS A 152 18.01 -24.51 -3.96
N ASP A 153 18.02 -23.76 -2.87
CA ASP A 153 19.06 -23.77 -1.85
C ASP A 153 18.89 -24.97 -0.89
N ASP A 154 19.88 -25.86 -0.86
CA ASP A 154 19.88 -27.08 -0.03
C ASP A 154 20.06 -26.80 1.46
N LYS A 155 20.40 -25.56 1.84
CA LYS A 155 20.53 -25.14 3.23
C LYS A 155 19.20 -24.68 3.82
N LYS A 156 18.29 -24.16 3.00
CA LYS A 156 17.04 -23.55 3.46
C LYS A 156 16.05 -24.57 4.02
N GLN A 157 15.40 -24.15 5.10
CA GLN A 157 14.45 -24.92 5.87
C GLN A 157 13.14 -24.16 6.04
N VAL A 158 12.10 -24.86 6.48
CA VAL A 158 10.78 -24.27 6.80
C VAL A 158 10.91 -23.08 7.76
N ASN A 159 11.80 -23.14 8.75
CA ASN A 159 12.01 -22.02 9.67
C ASN A 159 12.55 -20.75 8.99
N ASP A 160 13.33 -20.87 7.92
CA ASP A 160 13.82 -19.70 7.17
C ASP A 160 12.65 -18.91 6.57
N VAL A 161 11.66 -19.62 6.01
CA VAL A 161 10.46 -19.02 5.43
C VAL A 161 9.63 -18.32 6.51
N LYS A 162 9.35 -19.03 7.61
CA LYS A 162 8.59 -18.49 8.75
C LYS A 162 9.27 -17.26 9.34
N THR A 163 10.59 -17.31 9.54
CA THR A 163 11.35 -16.19 10.11
C THR A 163 11.33 -15.00 9.16
N HIS A 164 11.51 -15.22 7.86
CA HIS A 164 11.52 -14.16 6.87
C HIS A 164 10.22 -13.36 6.85
N PHE A 165 9.07 -14.02 6.75
CA PHE A 165 7.77 -13.32 6.74
C PHE A 165 7.40 -12.70 8.09
N MET A 166 7.75 -13.35 9.20
CA MET A 166 7.54 -12.79 10.53
C MET A 166 8.25 -11.45 10.70
N MET A 167 9.52 -11.37 10.27
CA MET A 167 10.33 -10.14 10.38
C MET A 167 9.79 -9.01 9.51
N GLN A 168 9.05 -9.31 8.44
CA GLN A 168 8.52 -8.31 7.52
C GLN A 168 7.09 -7.88 7.82
N LYS A 169 6.40 -8.54 8.74
CA LYS A 169 4.98 -8.32 9.03
C LYS A 169 4.59 -6.83 9.16
N THR A 170 5.27 -6.10 10.05
CA THR A 170 5.01 -4.67 10.26
C THR A 170 5.34 -3.83 9.02
N GLN A 171 6.45 -4.14 8.35
CA GLN A 171 6.88 -3.42 7.15
C GLN A 171 5.87 -3.59 6.01
N THR A 172 5.35 -4.80 5.82
CA THR A 172 4.34 -5.11 4.80
C THR A 172 3.06 -4.32 5.04
N ALA A 173 2.56 -4.26 6.27
CA ALA A 173 1.35 -3.49 6.60
C ALA A 173 1.54 -1.98 6.36
N ILE A 174 2.68 -1.42 6.76
CA ILE A 174 3.03 -0.02 6.48
C ILE A 174 3.07 0.26 4.97
N ALA A 175 3.71 -0.62 4.20
CA ALA A 175 3.85 -0.46 2.77
C ALA A 175 2.51 -0.59 2.03
N HIS A 176 1.61 -1.49 2.47
CA HIS A 176 0.26 -1.59 1.92
C HIS A 176 -0.57 -0.34 2.17
N ARG A 177 -0.47 0.24 3.38
CA ARG A 177 -1.08 1.56 3.66
C ARG A 177 -0.53 2.64 2.73
N GLN A 178 0.78 2.66 2.49
CA GLN A 178 1.40 3.63 1.56
C GLN A 178 0.90 3.46 0.12
N ILE A 179 0.80 2.22 -0.38
CA ILE A 179 0.24 1.93 -1.72
C ILE A 179 -1.21 2.40 -1.80
N MET A 180 -2.02 2.12 -0.77
CA MET A 180 -3.40 2.60 -0.71
C MET A 180 -3.47 4.14 -0.73
N ASN A 181 -2.62 4.84 0.03
CA ASN A 181 -2.56 6.31 0.00
C ASN A 181 -2.18 6.83 -1.39
N GLN A 182 -1.23 6.20 -2.09
CA GLN A 182 -0.86 6.56 -3.46
C GLN A 182 -2.01 6.32 -4.44
N ASN A 183 -2.75 5.21 -4.30
CA ASN A 183 -3.92 4.93 -5.12
C ASN A 183 -5.04 5.96 -4.86
N TYR A 184 -5.23 6.36 -3.60
CA TYR A 184 -6.19 7.40 -3.22
C TYR A 184 -5.81 8.75 -3.85
N GLU A 185 -4.54 9.15 -3.73
CA GLU A 185 -4.01 10.38 -4.32
C GLU A 185 -4.15 10.36 -5.85
N ASN A 186 -3.79 9.25 -6.50
CA ASN A 186 -3.95 9.12 -7.95
C ASN A 186 -5.41 9.15 -8.39
N HIS A 187 -6.33 8.61 -7.58
CA HIS A 187 -7.76 8.69 -7.88
C HIS A 187 -8.27 10.13 -7.81
N LEU A 188 -7.90 10.88 -6.76
CA LEU A 188 -8.35 12.26 -6.59
C LEU A 188 -7.72 13.24 -7.58
N PHE A 189 -6.43 13.07 -7.86
CA PHE A 189 -5.63 14.07 -8.55
C PHE A 189 -5.15 13.63 -9.94
N GLY A 190 -5.31 12.36 -10.32
CA GLY A 190 -4.69 11.79 -11.53
C GLY A 190 -5.18 12.38 -12.85
N THR A 191 -6.33 13.06 -12.86
CA THR A 191 -6.86 13.76 -14.05
C THR A 191 -6.35 15.19 -14.19
N TYR A 192 -5.78 15.77 -13.14
CA TYR A 192 -5.23 17.13 -13.16
C TYR A 192 -3.77 17.09 -13.57
N LYS A 193 -3.35 18.09 -14.34
CA LYS A 193 -1.95 18.30 -14.64
C LYS A 193 -1.23 18.89 -13.43
N ASP A 194 0.07 18.61 -13.32
CA ASP A 194 0.89 19.13 -12.23
C ASP A 194 0.81 20.67 -12.14
N GLU A 195 0.77 21.38 -13.27
CA GLU A 195 0.69 22.84 -13.29
C GLU A 195 -0.65 23.38 -12.77
N GLU A 196 -1.75 22.63 -12.95
CA GLU A 196 -3.07 23.00 -12.41
C GLU A 196 -3.08 22.89 -10.89
N ILE A 197 -2.50 21.81 -10.37
CA ILE A 197 -2.32 21.59 -8.93
C ILE A 197 -1.46 22.69 -8.32
N VAL A 198 -0.29 22.97 -8.91
CA VAL A 198 0.61 24.01 -8.40
C VAL A 198 -0.04 25.39 -8.48
N SER A 199 -0.73 25.72 -9.58
CA SER A 199 -1.42 27.00 -9.73
C SER A 199 -2.50 27.19 -8.67
N HIS A 200 -3.21 26.12 -8.32
CA HIS A 200 -4.22 26.12 -7.27
C HIS A 200 -3.63 26.36 -5.89
N LEU A 201 -2.49 25.73 -5.58
CA LEU A 201 -1.82 25.89 -4.28
C LEU A 201 -1.06 27.23 -4.13
N LYS A 202 -0.67 27.85 -5.24
CA LYS A 202 0.18 29.04 -5.27
C LYS A 202 -0.29 30.18 -4.35
N PRO A 203 -1.59 30.61 -4.34
CA PRO A 203 -2.03 31.69 -3.47
C PRO A 203 -1.80 31.40 -1.99
N MET A 204 -2.01 30.14 -1.56
CA MET A 204 -1.78 29.70 -0.19
C MET A 204 -0.28 29.68 0.16
N ILE A 205 0.56 29.16 -0.75
CA ILE A 205 2.01 29.13 -0.58
C ILE A 205 2.58 30.55 -0.46
N GLN A 206 2.12 31.46 -1.32
CA GLN A 206 2.56 32.85 -1.33
C GLN A 206 2.16 33.65 -0.09
N GLN A 207 1.28 33.14 0.78
CA GLN A 207 1.03 33.76 2.08
C GLN A 207 2.24 33.57 3.01
N LYS A 208 2.83 32.37 3.04
CA LYS A 208 3.91 31.99 3.97
C LYS A 208 5.33 32.09 3.37
N TYR A 209 5.47 31.95 2.05
CA TYR A 209 6.78 31.86 1.39
C TYR A 209 6.91 32.83 0.21
N ASN A 210 8.16 33.14 -0.14
CA ASN A 210 8.54 33.79 -1.37
C ASN A 210 8.90 32.74 -2.43
N ILE A 211 8.34 32.87 -3.64
CA ILE A 211 8.74 32.03 -4.79
C ILE A 211 9.95 32.68 -5.46
N LYS A 212 11.13 32.08 -5.30
CA LYS A 212 12.40 32.60 -5.85
C LYS A 212 12.69 32.07 -7.24
N ASP A 213 12.27 30.84 -7.51
CA ASP A 213 12.40 30.19 -8.81
C ASP A 213 11.00 29.81 -9.33
N PRO A 214 10.33 30.70 -10.08
CA PRO A 214 9.00 30.43 -10.62
C PRO A 214 8.97 29.22 -11.58
N ALA A 215 10.07 28.94 -12.29
CA ALA A 215 10.12 27.83 -13.24
C ALA A 215 10.16 26.50 -12.47
N SER A 216 11.07 26.36 -11.51
CA SER A 216 11.13 25.17 -10.65
C SER A 216 9.87 24.98 -9.82
N PHE A 217 9.25 26.07 -9.37
CA PHE A 217 7.97 26.02 -8.66
C PHE A 217 6.85 25.49 -9.55
N MET A 218 6.68 26.03 -10.76
CA MET A 218 5.60 25.63 -11.69
C MET A 218 5.79 24.21 -12.25
N MET A 219 7.03 23.74 -12.39
CA MET A 219 7.37 22.38 -12.86
C MET A 219 7.43 21.36 -11.71
N MET A 220 7.01 21.74 -10.51
CA MET A 220 6.96 20.84 -9.36
C MET A 220 5.93 19.73 -9.60
N GLY A 221 6.39 18.48 -9.64
CA GLY A 221 5.47 17.35 -9.79
C GLY A 221 4.50 17.22 -8.60
N LYS A 222 3.30 16.65 -8.83
CA LYS A 222 2.23 16.50 -7.84
C LYS A 222 2.69 15.99 -6.46
N GLY A 223 3.61 15.03 -6.40
CA GLY A 223 4.08 14.48 -5.13
C GLY A 223 4.80 15.51 -4.26
N LYS A 224 5.59 16.40 -4.86
CA LYS A 224 6.20 17.54 -4.17
C LYS A 224 5.14 18.57 -3.78
N ALA A 225 4.19 18.85 -4.68
CA ALA A 225 3.09 19.78 -4.40
C ALA A 225 2.24 19.34 -3.18
N HIS A 226 1.93 18.06 -3.07
CA HIS A 226 1.18 17.49 -1.94
C HIS A 226 1.95 17.51 -0.62
N LYS A 227 3.25 17.18 -0.63
CA LYS A 227 4.12 17.35 0.55
C LYS A 227 4.13 18.79 1.04
N LEU A 228 4.27 19.74 0.12
CA LEU A 228 4.28 21.17 0.45
C LEU A 228 2.93 21.64 0.99
N TYR A 229 1.83 21.17 0.39
CA TYR A 229 0.49 21.41 0.91
C TYR A 229 0.34 20.92 2.36
N ARG A 230 0.75 19.67 2.63
CA ARG A 230 0.71 19.10 3.98
C ARG A 230 1.57 19.87 4.98
N HIS A 231 2.77 20.29 4.58
CA HIS A 231 3.62 21.15 5.40
C HIS A 231 2.93 22.47 5.77
N ILE A 232 2.21 23.07 4.82
CA ILE A 232 1.57 24.38 5.03
C ILE A 232 0.31 24.29 5.89
N VAL A 233 -0.48 23.24 5.71
CA VAL A 233 -1.80 23.11 6.33
C VAL A 233 -1.74 22.33 7.65
N HIS A 234 -0.86 21.34 7.74
CA HIS A 234 -0.78 20.38 8.85
C HIS A 234 0.57 20.41 9.59
N ASP A 235 1.44 21.37 9.27
CA ASP A 235 2.78 21.53 9.87
C ASP A 235 3.66 20.27 9.77
N GLU A 236 3.43 19.43 8.76
CA GLU A 236 4.26 18.24 8.49
C GLU A 236 5.66 18.61 7.99
N SER A 237 6.66 17.78 8.25
CA SER A 237 8.02 18.00 7.74
C SER A 237 8.07 17.92 6.21
N VAL A 238 8.82 18.82 5.59
CA VAL A 238 9.13 18.81 4.16
C VAL A 238 10.64 18.78 3.93
N ASP A 239 11.07 18.32 2.75
CA ASP A 239 12.46 18.47 2.29
C ASP A 239 12.84 19.96 2.22
N GLU A 240 14.12 20.31 1.99
CA GLU A 240 14.55 21.71 2.02
C GLU A 240 13.68 22.60 1.12
N LEU A 241 13.21 23.75 1.61
CA LEU A 241 12.30 24.65 0.86
C LEU A 241 12.87 25.08 -0.50
N SER A 242 14.21 25.12 -0.61
CA SER A 242 14.94 25.34 -1.86
C SER A 242 14.63 24.30 -2.94
N ASP A 243 14.35 23.04 -2.59
CA ASP A 243 13.97 21.97 -3.53
C ASP A 243 12.60 22.21 -4.20
N TYR A 244 11.88 23.20 -3.69
CA TYR A 244 10.58 23.67 -4.16
C TYR A 244 10.66 25.07 -4.79
N GLY A 245 11.86 25.68 -4.85
CA GLY A 245 12.06 27.05 -5.31
C GLY A 245 11.55 28.12 -4.33
N LEU A 246 11.44 27.78 -3.04
CA LEU A 246 10.84 28.62 -2.00
C LEU A 246 11.86 29.15 -0.99
N GLU A 247 11.60 30.34 -0.47
CA GLU A 247 12.27 30.92 0.68
C GLU A 247 11.22 31.36 1.72
N GLN A 248 11.48 31.13 3.01
CA GLN A 248 10.60 31.62 4.07
C GLN A 248 10.53 33.14 4.02
N LYS A 249 9.32 33.71 4.12
CA LYS A 249 9.20 35.15 4.32
C LYS A 249 9.88 35.49 5.65
N GLY A 250 10.80 36.46 5.62
CA GLY A 250 11.39 36.98 6.86
C GLY A 250 10.27 37.40 7.81
N LYS A 251 10.41 37.07 9.10
CA LYS A 251 9.55 37.68 10.12
C LYS A 251 9.80 39.18 10.03
N GLU A 252 8.77 39.97 9.75
CA GLU A 252 8.83 41.39 10.06
C GLU A 252 9.08 41.49 11.57
N GLU A 253 10.26 41.98 11.93
CA GLU A 253 10.61 42.39 13.31
C GLU A 253 9.78 43.60 13.73
#